data_AF-A0A6M0C3P7-F1
#
_entry.id   AF-A0A6M0C3P7-F1
#
_cell.length_a   1.000
_cell.length_b   1.000
_cell.length_c   1.000
_cell.angle_alpha   90.00
_cell.angle_beta   90.00
_cell.angle_gamma   90.00
#
_symmetry.space_group_name_H-M   'P 1'
#
loop_
_entity.id
_entity.type
_entity.pdbx_description
1 polymer ?
#
loop_
_entity_poly.entity_id
_entity_poly.type
_entity_poly.pdbx_seq_one_letter_code
_entity_poly.pdbx_strand_id
1 'polypeptide(L)' 'MSNKQTQLIGFLRRELAIPESAIATALRHQEQDSNQLPMVLWQYGLVTLKQLERIFDWLEKVGNYEIGPNA' A
#
# COMPACT_ATOMS: atom_id res chain seq x y z
N MET A 1 -12.12 7.52 -4.83
CA MET A 1 -11.17 7.11 -3.77
C MET A 1 -11.68 5.80 -3.18
N SER A 2 -11.17 4.67 -3.67
CA SER A 2 -11.58 3.35 -3.15
C SER A 2 -11.07 3.21 -1.71
N ASN A 3 -11.90 2.74 -0.78
CA ASN A 3 -11.60 2.69 0.66
C ASN A 3 -10.24 1.99 0.97
N LYS A 4 -9.85 1.02 0.13
CA LYS A 4 -8.56 0.30 0.18
C LYS A 4 -7.34 1.22 0.04
N GLN A 5 -7.37 2.21 -0.85
CA GLN A 5 -6.24 3.15 -1.04
C GLN A 5 -6.02 4.02 0.19
N THR A 6 -7.08 4.55 0.79
CA THR A 6 -6.99 5.37 2.01
C THR A 6 -6.42 4.57 3.18
N GLN A 7 -6.83 3.30 3.32
CA GLN A 7 -6.31 2.42 4.37
C GLN A 7 -4.82 2.09 4.14
N LEU A 8 -4.41 1.86 2.89
CA LEU A 8 -3.02 1.60 2.52
C LEU A 8 -2.12 2.80 2.85
N ILE A 9 -2.53 4.01 2.46
CA ILE A 9 -1.81 5.25 2.76
C ILE A 9 -1.65 5.42 4.28
N GLY A 10 -2.71 5.13 5.05
CA GLY A 10 -2.67 5.16 6.51
C GLY A 10 -1.70 4.16 7.12
N PHE A 11 -1.61 2.95 6.55
CA PHE A 11 -0.64 1.93 6.95
C PHE A 11 0.80 2.37 6.63
N LEU A 12 1.05 2.85 5.42
CA LEU A 12 2.37 3.37 5.01
C LEU A 12 2.86 4.52 5.90
N ARG A 13 1.97 5.45 6.26
CA ARG A 13 2.33 6.56 7.16
C ARG A 13 2.56 6.12 8.60
N ARG A 14 1.75 5.19 9.14
CA ARG A 14 1.82 4.80 10.56
C ARG A 14 2.82 3.68 10.84
N GLU A 15 2.77 2.61 10.07
CA GLU A 15 3.61 1.41 10.27
C GLU A 15 4.98 1.57 9.61
N LEU A 16 5.05 2.21 8.43
CA LEU A 16 6.31 2.37 7.70
C LEU A 16 6.96 3.76 7.86
N ALA A 17 6.30 4.69 8.56
CA ALA A 17 6.75 6.07 8.74
C ALA A 17 7.09 6.79 7.42
N ILE A 18 6.41 6.44 6.33
CA ILE A 18 6.67 7.02 5.01
C ILE A 18 6.04 8.41 4.93
N PRO A 19 6.78 9.44 4.48
CA PRO A 19 6.24 10.77 4.30
C PRO A 19 5.20 10.79 3.18
N GLU A 20 4.16 11.61 3.34
CA GLU A 20 3.07 11.73 2.39
C GLU A 20 3.56 12.14 0.99
N SER A 21 4.63 12.94 0.90
CA SER A 21 5.29 13.34 -0.34
C SER A 21 5.80 12.13 -1.15
N ALA A 22 6.37 11.14 -0.46
CA ALA A 22 6.86 9.91 -1.09
C ALA A 22 5.71 9.04 -1.59
N ILE A 23 4.64 8.94 -0.79
CA ILE A 23 3.41 8.23 -1.17
C ILE A 23 2.73 8.92 -2.36
N ALA A 24 2.66 10.25 -2.37
CA ALA A 24 2.08 11.02 -3.46
C ALA A 24 2.83 10.84 -4.78
N THR A 25 4.16 10.73 -4.75
CA THR A 25 4.97 10.42 -5.93
C THR A 25 4.63 9.04 -6.49
N ALA A 26 4.50 8.03 -5.63
CA ALA A 26 4.12 6.68 -6.04
C ALA A 26 2.67 6.60 -6.54
N LEU A 27 1.74 7.30 -5.88
CA LEU A 27 0.33 7.40 -6.28
C LEU A 27 0.15 8.03 -7.66
N ARG A 28 0.95 9.03 -8.02
CA ARG A 28 0.92 9.65 -9.37
C ARG A 28 1.34 8.69 -10.48
N HIS A 29 2.14 7.68 -10.17
CA HIS A 29 2.57 6.64 -11.12
C HIS A 29 1.65 5.41 -11.10
N GLN A 30 0.65 5.37 -10.21
CA GLN A 30 -0.20 4.21 -9.97
C GLN A 30 -1.40 4.12 -10.94
N GLU A 31 -1.27 4.60 -12.18
CA GLU A 31 -2.43 4.88 -13.06
C GLU A 31 -3.36 3.70 -13.33
N GLN A 32 -2.94 2.43 -13.19
CA GLN A 32 -3.81 1.28 -13.53
C GLN A 32 -3.81 0.15 -12.47
N ASP A 33 -2.70 -0.11 -11.78
CA ASP A 33 -2.59 -1.29 -10.91
C ASP A 33 -2.15 -0.95 -9.49
N SER A 34 -2.98 -1.29 -8.50
CA SER A 34 -2.64 -1.16 -7.08
C SER A 34 -1.45 -2.02 -6.65
N ASN A 35 -1.09 -3.03 -7.46
CA ASN A 35 0.11 -3.82 -7.27
C ASN A 35 1.41 -3.08 -7.63
N GLN A 36 1.33 -1.95 -8.36
CA GLN A 36 2.52 -1.19 -8.75
C GLN A 36 3.01 -0.27 -7.62
N LEU A 37 2.14 0.18 -6.71
CA LEU A 37 2.51 1.08 -5.62
C LEU A 37 3.66 0.54 -4.76
N PRO A 38 3.59 -0.69 -4.19
CA PRO A 38 4.69 -1.26 -3.41
C PRO A 38 6.00 -1.34 -4.20
N MET A 39 5.94 -1.75 -5.46
CA MET A 39 7.11 -1.86 -6.34
C MET A 39 7.77 -0.50 -6.59
N VAL A 40 6.97 0.53 -6.87
CA VAL A 40 7.46 1.91 -7.07
C VAL A 40 8.11 2.44 -5.79
N LEU A 41 7.51 2.23 -4.62
CA LEU A 41 8.10 2.64 -3.35
C LEU A 41 9.49 2.00 -3.14
N TRP A 42 9.66 0.73 -3.50
CA TRP A 42 10.94 0.03 -3.38
C TRP A 42 11.97 0.52 -4.41
N GLN A 43 11.57 0.75 -5.67
CA GLN A 43 12.47 1.25 -6.71
C GLN A 43 13.02 2.65 -6.39
N TYR A 44 12.25 3.48 -5.70
CA TYR A 44 12.70 4.80 -5.23
C TYR A 44 13.53 4.73 -3.94
N GLY A 45 13.71 3.54 -3.35
CA GLY A 45 14.43 3.37 -2.08
C GLY A 45 13.67 3.91 -0.87
N LEU A 46 12.36 4.13 -1.00
CA LEU A 46 11.49 4.66 0.07
C LEU A 46 11.09 3.57 1.08
N VAL A 47 11.16 2.30 0.66
CA VAL A 47 10.91 1.13 1.49
C VAL A 47 12.01 0.09 1.31
N THR A 48 12.28 -0.62 2.40
CA THR A 48 13.14 -1.80 2.39
C THR A 48 12.38 -3.04 1.92
N LEU A 49 13.10 -4.12 1.57
CA LEU A 49 12.47 -5.40 1.21
C LEU A 49 11.50 -5.90 2.30
N LYS A 50 11.89 -5.80 3.59
CA LYS A 50 11.02 -6.20 4.71
C LYS A 50 9.72 -5.38 4.77
N GLN A 51 9.81 -4.09 4.47
CA GLN A 51 8.66 -3.20 4.42
C GLN A 51 7.80 -3.48 3.20
N LEU A 52 8.41 -3.79 2.06
CA LEU A 52 7.74 -4.22 0.85
C LEU A 52 6.90 -5.48 1.11
N GLU A 53 7.49 -6.50 1.75
CA GLU A 53 6.80 -7.74 2.13
C GLU A 53 5.58 -7.47 3.02
N ARG A 54 5.69 -6.56 4.00
CA ARG A 54 4.56 -6.16 4.86
C ARG A 54 3.44 -5.46 4.08
N ILE A 55 3.78 -4.64 3.08
CA ILE A 55 2.78 -3.99 2.24
C ILE A 55 2.00 -5.03 1.43
N PHE A 56 2.70 -6.02 0.86
CA PHE A 56 2.07 -7.11 0.12
C PHE A 56 1.19 -7.99 1.03
N ASP A 57 1.68 -8.41 2.20
CA ASP A 57 0.90 -9.16 3.19
C ASP A 57 -0.38 -8.40 3.60
N TRP A 58 -0.27 -7.09 3.79
CA TRP A 58 -1.42 -6.25 4.10
C TRP A 58 -2.42 -6.15 2.93
N LEU A 59 -1.94 -5.98 1.70
CA LEU A 59 -2.78 -5.94 0.50
C LEU A 59 -3.54 -7.27 0.30
N GLU A 60 -2.86 -8.39 0.51
CA GLU A 60 -3.47 -9.72 0.43
C GLU A 60 -4.52 -9.92 1.53
N LYS A 61 -4.26 -9.46 2.76
CA LYS A 61 -5.24 -9.51 3.86
C LYS A 61 -6.48 -8.66 3.59
N VAL A 62 -6.31 -7.46 3.04
CA VAL A 62 -7.43 -6.57 2.69
C VAL A 62 -8.21 -7.10 1.48
N GLY A 63 -7.55 -7.77 0.53
CA GLY A 63 -8.23 -8.45 -0.58
C GLY A 63 -8.96 -9.74 -0.19
N ASN A 64 -8.50 -10.44 0.85
CA ASN A 64 -9.11 -11.69 1.33
C ASN A 64 -10.22 -11.47 2.38
N TYR A 65 -10.37 -10.26 2.94
CA TYR A 65 -11.40 -9.96 3.94
C TYR A 65 -12.75 -9.54 3.31
N GLU A 66 -13.14 -10.10 2.17
CA GLU A 66 -14.44 -9.81 1.53
C GLU A 66 -15.36 -11.02 1.35
N ILE A 67 -15.08 -12.16 2.00
CA ILE A 67 -16.08 -13.21 2.21
C ILE A 67 -15.94 -13.89 3.58
N GLY A 68 -16.64 -13.36 4.56
CA GLY A 68 -17.03 -14.08 5.78
C GLY A 68 -18.43 -13.60 6.18
N PRO A 69 -19.50 -14.41 6.03
CA PRO A 69 -20.85 -13.99 6.37
C PRO A 69 -20.99 -13.95 7.90
N ASN A 70 -20.93 -12.75 8.48
CA ASN A 70 -21.48 -12.51 9.81
C ASN A 70 -21.94 -11.05 9.94
N ALA A 71 -23.09 -10.77 9.34
CA ALA A 71 -24.04 -9.75 9.77
C ALA A 71 -25.45 -10.24 9.40
#